data_AF-A0A4V0EQF0-F1
#
_entry.id   AF-A0A4V0EQF0-F1
#
_cell.length_a   1.000
_cell.length_b   1.000
_cell.length_c   1.000
_cell.angle_alpha   90.00
_cell.angle_beta   90.00
_cell.angle_gamma   90.00
#
_symmetry.space_group_name_H-M   'P 1'
#
loop_
_entity.id
_entity.type
_entity.pdbx_description
1 polymer ?
#
loop_
_entity_poly.entity_id
_entity_poly.type
_entity_poly.pdbx_seq_one_letter_code
_entity_poly.pdbx_strand_id
1 'polypeptide(L)'
;MLTSIILGILTIVLALIFSLLHLAAAFAAMKQKNYSLGNTCILVGSCLTSLALAIFFFVPLATIILWIVGSSIICYGAYWNGRQQENQHISHHIIRGTLAALIALLFILL
;
A
#
# COMPACT_ATOMS: atom_id res chain seq x y z
N MET A 1 13.15 -5.55 -24.13
CA MET A 1 13.92 -4.51 -23.41
C MET A 1 13.09 -3.26 -23.15
N LEU A 2 12.58 -2.56 -24.17
CA LEU A 2 11.71 -1.37 -23.98
C LEU A 2 10.45 -1.68 -23.16
N THR A 3 9.75 -2.78 -23.45
CA THR A 3 8.55 -3.21 -22.72
C THR A 3 8.82 -3.43 -21.23
N SER A 4 9.95 -4.05 -20.88
CA SER A 4 10.35 -4.31 -19.49
C SER A 4 10.69 -3.01 -18.73
N ILE A 5 11.31 -2.04 -19.41
CA ILE A 5 11.60 -0.71 -18.85
C ILE A 5 10.29 0.04 -18.57
N ILE A 6 9.36 0.05 -19.52
CA ILE A 6 8.04 0.68 -19.35
C ILE A 6 7.29 0.02 -18.18
N LEU A 7 7.30 -1.32 -18.10
CA LEU A 7 6.66 -2.06 -17.02
C LEU A 7 7.27 -1.71 -15.65
N GLY A 8 8.60 -1.62 -15.56
CA GLY A 8 9.29 -1.24 -14.33
C GLY A 8 8.93 0.16 -13.86
N ILE A 9 8.96 1.15 -14.77
CA ILE A 9 8.58 2.53 -14.45
C ILE A 9 7.13 2.58 -13.98
N LEU A 10 6.21 1.94 -14.70
CA LEU A 10 4.79 1.89 -14.33
C LEU A 10 4.60 1.30 -12.93
N THR A 11 5.26 0.18 -12.64
CA THR A 11 5.19 -0.52 -11.34
C THR A 11 5.66 0.39 -10.21
N ILE A 12 6.82 1.03 -10.37
CA ILE A 12 7.40 1.92 -9.35
C ILE A 12 6.49 3.12 -9.11
N VAL A 13 5.96 3.75 -10.17
CA VAL A 13 5.07 4.91 -10.05
C VAL A 13 3.78 4.54 -9.32
N LEU A 14 3.13 3.44 -9.70
CA LEU A 14 1.91 2.97 -9.02
C LEU A 14 2.18 2.64 -7.54
N ALA A 15 3.29 1.96 -7.27
CA ALA A 15 3.67 1.57 -5.93
C ALA A 15 4.03 2.76 -5.02
N LEU A 16 4.72 3.77 -5.58
CA LEU A 16 5.00 5.05 -4.93
C LEU A 16 3.71 5.76 -4.54
N ILE A 17 2.80 5.96 -5.51
CA ILE A 17 1.54 6.66 -5.28
C ILE A 17 0.73 5.96 -4.19
N PHE A 18 0.61 4.63 -4.27
CA PHE A 18 -0.12 3.85 -3.27
C PHE A 18 0.49 4.02 -1.87
N SER A 19 1.81 3.93 -1.74
CA SER A 19 2.49 4.04 -0.44
C SER A 19 2.37 5.45 0.14
N LEU A 20 2.63 6.48 -0.67
CA LEU A 20 2.63 7.88 -0.23
C LEU A 20 1.23 8.38 0.14
N LEU A 21 0.19 8.00 -0.61
CA LEU A 21 -1.18 8.39 -0.27
C LEU A 21 -1.62 7.82 1.09
N HIS A 22 -1.29 6.56 1.37
CA HIS A 22 -1.62 5.94 2.64
C HIS A 22 -0.77 6.48 3.79
N LEU A 23 0.51 6.75 3.55
CA LEU A 23 1.39 7.36 4.54
C LEU A 23 0.93 8.79 4.88
N ALA A 24 0.50 9.57 3.88
CA ALA A 24 -0.07 10.90 4.09
C ALA A 24 -1.38 10.83 4.90
N ALA A 25 -2.27 9.88 4.58
CA ALA A 25 -3.49 9.66 5.35
C ALA A 25 -3.21 9.26 6.81
N ALA A 26 -2.23 8.37 7.02
CA ALA A 26 -1.77 8.00 8.35
C ALA A 26 -1.23 9.22 9.10
N PHE A 27 -0.30 9.99 8.52
CA PHE A 27 0.26 11.17 9.19
C PHE A 27 -0.78 12.26 9.47
N ALA A 28 -1.76 12.45 8.58
CA ALA A 28 -2.88 13.35 8.85
C ALA A 28 -3.66 12.91 10.09
N ALA A 29 -3.92 11.60 10.24
CA ALA A 29 -4.56 11.05 11.44
C ALA A 29 -3.68 11.19 12.69
N MET A 30 -2.36 10.95 12.59
CA MET A 30 -1.42 11.13 13.70
C MET A 30 -1.36 12.59 14.16
N LYS A 31 -1.39 13.54 13.23
CA LYS A 31 -1.45 14.98 13.53
C LYS A 31 -2.71 15.35 14.31
N GLN A 32 -3.81 14.67 14.04
CA GLN A 32 -5.08 14.81 14.78
C GLN A 32 -5.12 13.98 16.07
N LYS A 33 -4.01 13.32 16.46
CA LYS A 33 -3.92 12.41 17.62
C LYS A 33 -4.92 11.25 17.56
N ASN A 34 -5.35 10.85 16.35
CA ASN A 34 -6.28 9.75 16.15
C ASN A 34 -5.52 8.43 15.93
N TYR A 35 -5.21 7.76 17.04
CA TYR A 35 -4.47 6.49 17.07
C TYR A 35 -5.38 5.26 17.04
N SER A 36 -6.49 5.32 16.28
CA SER A 36 -7.34 4.14 16.11
C SER A 36 -6.53 2.96 15.55
N LEU A 37 -6.96 1.74 15.87
CA LEU A 37 -6.33 0.53 15.34
C LEU A 37 -6.20 0.58 13.80
N GLY A 38 -7.22 1.08 13.11
CA GLY A 38 -7.18 1.22 11.66
C GLY A 38 -6.13 2.23 11.18
N ASN A 39 -6.00 3.39 11.83
CA ASN A 39 -4.96 4.38 11.51
C ASN A 39 -3.55 3.86 11.79
N THR A 40 -3.36 3.14 12.91
CA THR A 40 -2.08 2.49 13.24
C THR A 40 -1.73 1.41 12.21
N CYS A 41 -2.68 0.59 11.77
CA CYS A 41 -2.48 -0.36 10.68
C CYS A 41 -2.09 0.35 9.38
N ILE A 42 -2.78 1.44 8.99
CA ILE A 42 -2.44 2.19 7.78
C ILE A 42 -1.01 2.76 7.87
N LEU A 43 -0.61 3.27 9.05
CA LEU A 43 0.76 3.76 9.28
C LEU A 43 1.79 2.63 9.12
N VAL A 44 1.63 1.53 9.85
CA VAL A 44 2.57 0.40 9.82
C VAL A 44 2.67 -0.18 8.41
N GLY A 45 1.53 -0.43 7.77
CA GLY A 45 1.49 -1.00 6.43
C GLY A 45 2.10 -0.07 5.38
N SER A 46 1.91 1.26 5.48
CA SER A 46 2.51 2.23 4.56
C SER A 46 4.01 2.41 4.78
N CYS A 47 4.51 2.27 6.01
CA CYS A 47 5.95 2.15 6.26
C CYS A 47 6.52 0.89 5.60
N LEU A 48 5.84 -0.25 5.71
CA LEU A 48 6.28 -1.50 5.08
C LEU A 48 6.28 -1.42 3.55
N THR A 49 5.25 -0.86 2.92
CA THR A 49 5.24 -0.72 1.45
C THR A 49 6.26 0.30 0.96
N SER A 50 6.52 1.36 1.74
CA SER A 50 7.59 2.32 1.44
C SER A 50 8.97 1.68 1.55
N LEU A 51 9.20 0.87 2.59
CA LEU A 51 10.43 0.10 2.76
C LEU A 51 10.62 -0.92 1.65
N ALA A 52 9.55 -1.63 1.26
CA ALA A 52 9.56 -2.57 0.14
C ALA A 52 10.10 -1.90 -1.14
N LEU A 53 9.69 -0.65 -1.36
CA LEU A 53 10.15 0.13 -2.51
C LEU A 53 11.61 0.58 -2.40
N ALA A 54 12.03 1.02 -1.21
CA ALA A 54 13.40 1.45 -0.96
C ALA A 54 14.42 0.33 -1.19
N ILE A 55 14.04 -0.93 -0.91
CA ILE A 55 14.93 -2.10 -1.06
C ILE A 55 14.76 -2.85 -2.39
N PHE A 56 13.86 -2.39 -3.27
CA PHE A 56 13.45 -3.14 -4.47
C PHE A 56 14.62 -3.61 -5.34
N PHE A 57 15.56 -2.72 -5.65
CA PHE A 57 16.71 -3.03 -6.49
C PHE A 57 17.76 -3.93 -5.82
N PHE A 58 17.69 -4.10 -4.50
CA PHE A 58 18.67 -4.88 -3.74
C PHE A 58 18.16 -6.28 -3.40
N VAL A 59 16.88 -6.41 -3.03
CA VAL A 59 16.31 -7.68 -2.54
C VAL A 59 14.88 -7.89 -3.08
N PRO A 60 14.71 -8.28 -4.37
CA PRO A 60 13.40 -8.34 -5.02
C PRO A 60 12.39 -9.25 -4.31
N LEU A 61 12.83 -10.42 -3.82
CA LEU A 61 11.96 -11.35 -3.09
C LEU A 61 11.43 -10.73 -1.78
N ALA A 62 12.28 -10.03 -1.03
CA ALA A 62 11.86 -9.36 0.19
C ALA A 62 10.88 -8.21 -0.11
N THR A 63 11.07 -7.49 -1.21
CA THR A 63 10.12 -6.47 -1.67
C THR A 63 8.74 -7.02 -1.93
N ILE A 64 8.63 -8.15 -2.63
CA ILE A 64 7.32 -8.77 -2.90
C ILE A 64 6.62 -9.15 -1.59
N ILE A 65 7.35 -9.78 -0.66
CA ILE A 65 6.81 -10.17 0.66
C ILE A 65 6.36 -8.94 1.44
N LEU A 66 7.22 -7.93 1.57
CA LEU A 66 6.91 -6.69 2.29
C LEU A 66 5.74 -5.94 1.65
N TRP A 67 5.65 -5.96 0.31
CA TRP A 67 4.55 -5.34 -0.41
C TRP A 67 3.22 -6.02 -0.09
N ILE A 68 3.15 -7.34 -0.20
CA ILE A 68 1.93 -8.11 0.09
C ILE A 68 1.51 -7.90 1.54
N VAL A 69 2.44 -8.03 2.49
CA VAL A 69 2.15 -7.84 3.92
C VAL A 69 1.73 -6.39 4.20
N GLY A 70 2.52 -5.40 3.79
CA GLY A 70 2.24 -3.98 4.04
C GLY A 70 0.91 -3.52 3.43
N SER A 71 0.67 -3.88 2.17
CA SER A 71 -0.59 -3.53 1.48
C SER A 71 -1.80 -4.24 2.08
N SER A 72 -1.65 -5.48 2.57
CA SER A 72 -2.72 -6.19 3.29
C SER A 72 -3.06 -5.51 4.62
N ILE A 73 -2.05 -5.07 5.38
CA ILE A 73 -2.25 -4.34 6.64
C ILE A 73 -2.93 -2.99 6.37
N ILE A 74 -2.52 -2.25 5.33
CA ILE A 74 -3.21 -1.03 4.89
C ILE A 74 -4.68 -1.34 4.55
N CYS A 75 -4.90 -2.40 3.78
CA CYS A 75 -6.21 -2.86 3.31
C CYS A 75 -7.15 -3.17 4.49
N TYR A 76 -6.63 -3.88 5.48
CA TYR A 76 -7.32 -4.15 6.73
C TYR A 76 -7.58 -2.89 7.54
N GLY A 77 -6.58 -2.02 7.72
CA GLY A 77 -6.69 -0.81 8.53
C GLY A 77 -7.80 0.13 8.08
N ALA A 78 -7.88 0.43 6.77
CA ALA A 78 -9.00 1.29 6.32
C ALA A 78 -10.34 0.57 6.23
N TYR A 79 -10.38 -0.75 6.03
CA TYR A 79 -11.63 -1.50 6.19
C TYR A 79 -12.15 -1.37 7.62
N TRP A 80 -11.27 -1.53 8.62
CA TRP A 80 -11.61 -1.33 10.03
C TRP A 80 -12.11 0.08 10.31
N ASN A 81 -11.42 1.11 9.81
CA ASN A 81 -11.86 2.51 9.96
C ASN A 81 -13.24 2.76 9.36
N GLY A 82 -13.51 2.22 8.16
CA GLY A 82 -14.83 2.36 7.54
C GLY A 82 -15.91 1.66 8.36
N ARG A 83 -15.64 0.46 8.91
CA ARG A 83 -16.60 -0.28 9.75
C ARG A 83 -16.99 0.53 10.98
N GLN A 84 -16.03 1.20 11.62
CA GLN A 84 -16.26 2.01 12.82
C GLN A 84 -17.03 3.31 12.54
N GLN A 85 -17.00 3.83 11.32
CA GLN A 85 -17.67 5.07 10.94
C GLN A 85 -19.05 4.84 10.28
N GLU A 86 -19.49 3.59 10.17
CA GLU A 86 -20.71 3.14 9.44
C GLU A 86 -20.82 3.60 7.97
N ASN A 87 -19.81 4.31 7.45
CA ASN A 87 -19.77 4.88 6.11
C ASN A 87 -18.85 4.06 5.20
N GLN A 88 -19.24 2.80 4.95
CA GLN A 88 -18.45 1.87 4.16
C GLN A 88 -18.82 1.92 2.68
N HIS A 89 -18.01 2.61 1.89
CA HIS A 89 -18.04 2.46 0.44
C HIS A 89 -17.25 1.22 0.03
N ILE A 90 -17.95 0.07 -0.04
CA ILE A 90 -17.37 -1.23 -0.43
C ILE A 90 -16.54 -1.13 -1.71
N SER A 91 -17.00 -0.36 -2.70
CA SER A 91 -16.29 -0.12 -3.96
C SER A 91 -14.87 0.42 -3.76
N HIS A 92 -14.66 1.32 -2.79
CA HIS A 92 -13.33 1.88 -2.52
C HIS A 92 -12.38 0.83 -1.94
N HIS A 93 -12.88 -0.10 -1.12
CA HIS A 93 -12.08 -1.20 -0.58
C HIS A 93 -11.70 -2.21 -1.66
N ILE A 94 -12.64 -2.53 -2.58
CA ILE A 94 -12.36 -3.40 -3.73
C ILE A 94 -11.29 -2.77 -4.62
N ILE A 95 -11.45 -1.50 -5.01
CA ILE A 95 -10.46 -0.80 -5.85
C ILE A 95 -9.08 -0.82 -5.20
N ARG A 96 -9.00 -0.57 -3.89
CA ARG A 96 -7.72 -0.58 -3.18
C ARG A 96 -7.09 -1.97 -3.14
N GLY A 97 -7.88 -3.02 -2.87
CA GLY A 97 -7.40 -4.40 -2.87
C GLY A 97 -6.93 -4.84 -4.26
N THR A 98 -7.70 -4.53 -5.30
CA THR A 98 -7.34 -4.80 -6.70
C THR A 98 -6.05 -4.09 -7.09
N LEU A 99 -5.89 -2.82 -6.72
CA LEU A 99 -4.67 -2.06 -7.00
C LEU A 99 -3.45 -2.67 -6.27
N ALA A 100 -3.60 -3.06 -5.00
CA ALA A 100 -2.54 -3.72 -4.25
C ALA A 100 -2.10 -5.05 -4.89
N ALA A 101 -3.07 -5.88 -5.30
CA ALA A 101 -2.82 -7.15 -5.98
C ALA A 101 -2.21 -6.96 -7.37
N LEU A 102 -2.66 -5.97 -8.14
CA LEU A 102 -2.08 -5.62 -9.43
C LEU A 102 -0.61 -5.23 -9.28
N ILE A 103 -0.28 -4.37 -8.31
CA ILE A 103 1.12 -3.97 -8.07
C ILE A 103 1.97 -5.17 -7.62
N ALA A 104 1.43 -6.07 -6.78
CA ALA A 104 2.13 -7.29 -6.40
C ALA A 104 2.43 -8.19 -7.61
N LEU A 105 1.46 -8.36 -8.51
CA LEU A 105 1.63 -9.11 -9.74
C LEU A 105 2.69 -8.45 -10.64
N LEU A 106 2.65 -7.12 -10.77
CA LEU A 106 3.64 -6.36 -11.53
C LEU A 106 5.06 -6.53 -10.97
N PHE A 107 5.24 -6.56 -9.64
CA PHE A 107 6.53 -6.86 -9.02
C PHE A 107 7.01 -8.29 -9.30
N ILE A 108 6.11 -9.26 -9.41
CA ILE A 108 6.45 -10.66 -9.72
C ILE A 108 6.86 -10.80 -11.20
N LEU A 109 6.28 -9.98 -12.09
CA LEU A 109 6.58 -9.98 -13.52
C LEU A 109 7.87 -9.21 -13.88
N LEU A 110 8.41 -8.40 -12.97
CA LEU A 110 9.64 -7.61 -13.18
C LEU A 110 10.90 -8.38 -12.79
#